data_AF-A0A1R3K3G3-F1
#
_entry.id   AF-A0A1R3K3G3-F1
#
_cell.length_a   1.000
_cell.length_b   1.000
_cell.length_c   1.000
_cell.angle_alpha   90.00
_cell.angle_beta   90.00
_cell.angle_gamma   90.00
#
_symmetry.space_group_name_H-M   'P 1'
#
loop_
_entity.id
_entity.type
_entity.pdbx_description
1 polymer ?
#
loop_
_entity_poly.entity_id
_entity_poly.type
_entity_poly.pdbx_seq_one_letter_code
_entity_poly.pdbx_strand_id
1 'polypeptide(L)'
;MCKPSVPSFSALIFALNKANLFIQSLDVFTRMLSRGILPDSHMLPNIVKACGQLSAFIWEKEVHGFVCKFGFDSDSAVQASLVHFYLKSDGIGVARNVFVRLPEWDVVTCGALLSAYAREGCVSEAMEIFKAMQSFGLRPNLVTWNGMITGFNQSGQCNEAVVLFKKMHSEGFQPDDITISSVLSAVGDLEMLKVGNQVLCYVIKLGELLRVFEEIDEEVIDVC
;
A
#
# COMPACT_ATOMS: atom_id res chain seq x y z
N MET A 1 -21.48 -39.11 3.75
CA MET A 1 -20.34 -38.17 3.62
C MET A 1 -20.90 -36.76 3.54
N CYS A 2 -20.41 -35.83 4.37
CA CYS A 2 -20.90 -34.45 4.39
C CYS A 2 -20.54 -33.74 3.06
N LYS A 3 -21.51 -33.13 2.39
CA LYS A 3 -21.21 -32.33 1.18
C LYS A 3 -20.39 -31.11 1.62
N PRO A 4 -19.26 -30.81 0.97
CA PRO A 4 -18.47 -29.64 1.32
C PRO A 4 -19.30 -28.38 1.10
N SER A 5 -19.26 -27.47 2.08
CA SER A 5 -20.04 -26.24 2.10
C SER A 5 -19.15 -25.02 1.79
N VAL A 6 -19.75 -23.90 1.38
CA VAL A 6 -19.03 -22.63 1.15
C VAL A 6 -18.21 -22.22 2.39
N PRO A 7 -18.73 -22.27 3.64
CA PRO A 7 -17.94 -21.97 4.84
C PRO A 7 -16.70 -22.86 5.02
N SER A 8 -16.79 -24.15 4.68
CA SER A 8 -15.67 -25.08 4.80
C SER A 8 -14.52 -24.71 3.86
N PHE A 9 -14.86 -24.35 2.62
CA PHE A 9 -13.86 -23.87 1.65
C PHE A 9 -13.31 -22.50 2.03
N SER A 10 -14.16 -21.59 2.49
CA SER A 10 -13.78 -20.23 2.90
C SER A 10 -12.77 -20.27 4.04
N ALA A 11 -13.05 -21.05 5.09
CA ALA A 11 -12.14 -21.24 6.21
C ALA A 11 -10.78 -21.84 5.77
N LEU A 12 -10.79 -22.82 4.85
CA LEU A 12 -9.57 -23.45 4.36
C LEU A 12 -8.72 -22.47 3.53
N ILE A 13 -9.34 -21.74 2.59
CA ILE A 13 -8.67 -20.71 1.78
C ILE A 13 -8.06 -19.63 2.66
N PHE A 14 -8.81 -19.16 3.68
CA PHE A 14 -8.31 -18.18 4.62
C PHE A 14 -7.07 -18.69 5.40
N ALA A 15 -7.14 -19.92 5.92
CA ALA A 15 -6.03 -20.53 6.65
C ALA A 15 -4.78 -20.71 5.76
N LEU A 16 -4.96 -21.16 4.51
CA LEU A 16 -3.87 -21.33 3.55
C LEU A 16 -3.20 -19.98 3.19
N ASN A 17 -4.00 -18.93 2.99
CA ASN A 17 -3.47 -17.58 2.76
C ASN A 17 -2.68 -17.07 3.97
N LYS A 18 -3.18 -17.30 5.19
CA LYS A 18 -2.46 -16.92 6.42
C LYS A 18 -1.13 -17.65 6.56
N ALA A 19 -1.05 -18.89 6.06
CA ALA A 19 0.17 -19.69 6.01
C ALA A 19 1.07 -19.41 4.78
N ASN A 20 0.74 -18.40 3.95
CA ASN A 20 1.41 -18.09 2.68
C ASN A 20 1.44 -19.25 1.66
N LEU A 21 0.51 -20.21 1.78
CA LEU A 21 0.37 -21.36 0.87
C LEU A 21 -0.53 -20.99 -0.31
N PHE A 22 -0.15 -19.96 -1.07
CA PHE A 22 -1.00 -19.35 -2.10
C PHE A 22 -1.39 -20.32 -3.22
N ILE A 23 -0.47 -21.17 -3.68
CA ILE A 23 -0.76 -22.17 -4.73
C ILE A 23 -1.84 -23.15 -4.25
N GLN A 24 -1.76 -23.61 -3.00
CA GLN A 24 -2.75 -24.52 -2.42
C GLN A 24 -4.10 -23.81 -2.24
N SER A 25 -4.09 -22.53 -1.85
CA SER A 25 -5.30 -21.72 -1.80
C SER A 25 -6.02 -21.67 -3.15
N LEU A 26 -5.28 -21.47 -4.24
CA LEU A 26 -5.84 -21.44 -5.60
C LEU A 26 -6.31 -22.82 -6.08
N ASP A 27 -5.63 -23.90 -5.71
CA ASP A 27 -6.08 -25.28 -5.98
C ASP A 27 -7.41 -25.58 -5.27
N VAL A 28 -7.53 -25.19 -4.00
CA VAL A 28 -8.79 -25.32 -3.23
C VAL A 28 -9.93 -24.53 -3.88
N PHE A 29 -9.65 -23.30 -4.33
CA PHE A 29 -10.62 -22.48 -5.07
C PHE A 29 -11.04 -23.13 -6.39
N THR A 30 -10.08 -23.63 -7.16
CA THR A 30 -10.35 -24.33 -8.43
C THR A 30 -11.20 -25.57 -8.22
N ARG A 31 -10.92 -26.35 -7.16
CA ARG A 31 -11.71 -27.53 -6.77
C ARG A 31 -13.12 -27.18 -6.30
N MET A 32 -13.30 -26.02 -5.70
CA MET A 32 -14.62 -25.53 -5.30
C MET A 32 -15.46 -25.19 -6.55
N LEU A 33 -14.87 -24.48 -7.52
CA LEU A 33 -15.52 -24.16 -8.79
C LEU A 33 -15.83 -25.42 -9.62
N SER A 34 -14.92 -26.41 -9.67
CA SER A 34 -15.16 -27.66 -10.41
C SER A 34 -16.28 -28.52 -9.81
N ARG A 35 -16.66 -28.27 -8.56
CA ARG A 35 -17.82 -28.88 -7.88
C ARG A 35 -19.11 -28.07 -8.05
N GLY A 36 -19.08 -26.97 -8.80
CA GLY A 36 -20.21 -26.09 -9.02
C GLY A 36 -20.61 -25.28 -7.79
N ILE A 37 -19.72 -25.13 -6.82
CA ILE A 37 -19.97 -24.35 -5.59
C ILE A 37 -19.39 -22.95 -5.80
N LEU A 38 -20.23 -21.92 -5.74
CA LEU A 38 -19.81 -20.54 -5.95
C LEU A 38 -19.23 -19.91 -4.67
N PRO A 39 -18.17 -19.07 -4.79
CA PRO A 39 -17.61 -18.32 -3.67
C PRO A 39 -18.57 -17.25 -3.19
N ASP A 40 -18.46 -16.91 -1.92
CA ASP A 40 -19.04 -15.69 -1.38
C ASP A 40 -18.10 -14.49 -1.63
N SER A 41 -18.61 -13.28 -1.44
CA SER A 41 -17.83 -12.05 -1.64
C SER A 41 -16.64 -11.94 -0.69
N HIS A 42 -16.71 -12.51 0.52
CA HIS A 42 -15.64 -12.47 1.51
C HIS A 42 -14.43 -13.35 1.15
N MET A 43 -14.63 -14.43 0.40
CA MET A 43 -13.56 -15.31 -0.07
C MET A 43 -12.73 -14.66 -1.18
N LEU A 44 -13.35 -13.89 -2.07
CA LEU A 44 -12.70 -13.35 -3.28
C LEU A 44 -11.49 -12.45 -2.99
N PRO A 45 -11.50 -11.53 -2.00
CA PRO A 45 -10.32 -10.80 -1.57
C PRO A 45 -9.12 -11.68 -1.23
N ASN A 46 -9.36 -12.84 -0.60
CA ASN A 46 -8.30 -13.78 -0.24
C ASN A 46 -7.71 -14.47 -1.48
N ILE A 47 -8.55 -14.79 -2.47
CA ILE A 47 -8.10 -15.35 -3.75
C ILE A 47 -7.31 -14.32 -4.56
N VAL A 48 -7.82 -13.10 -4.67
CA VAL A 48 -7.14 -11.98 -5.33
C VAL A 48 -5.78 -11.72 -4.68
N LYS A 49 -5.72 -11.70 -3.34
CA LYS A 49 -4.46 -11.59 -2.59
C LYS A 49 -3.50 -12.73 -2.91
N ALA A 50 -3.97 -13.99 -2.94
CA ALA A 50 -3.15 -15.15 -3.29
C ALA A 50 -2.55 -15.02 -4.68
N CYS A 51 -3.36 -14.64 -5.68
CA CYS A 51 -2.89 -14.40 -7.05
C CYS A 51 -1.81 -13.32 -7.09
N GLY A 52 -2.00 -12.22 -6.36
CA GLY A 52 -1.07 -11.08 -6.35
C GLY A 52 0.26 -11.38 -5.68
N GLN A 53 0.32 -12.37 -4.79
CA GLN A 53 1.57 -12.82 -4.17
C GLN A 53 2.36 -13.80 -5.03
N LEU A 54 1.70 -14.43 -6.01
CA LEU A 54 2.34 -15.36 -6.93
C LEU A 54 2.79 -14.72 -8.24
N SER A 55 2.55 -13.41 -8.42
CA SER A 55 2.69 -12.69 -9.70
C SER A 55 2.13 -13.52 -10.87
N ALA A 56 1.04 -14.24 -10.61
CA ALA A 56 0.55 -15.25 -11.52
C ALA A 56 -0.35 -14.59 -12.57
N PHE A 57 0.28 -14.05 -13.63
CA PHE A 57 -0.39 -13.33 -14.72
C PHE A 57 -1.58 -14.06 -15.33
N ILE A 58 -1.57 -15.40 -15.32
CA ILE A 58 -2.68 -16.23 -15.83
C ILE A 58 -3.97 -15.96 -15.04
N TRP A 59 -3.87 -15.78 -13.72
CA TRP A 59 -5.05 -15.57 -12.87
C TRP A 59 -5.56 -14.13 -12.89
N GLU A 60 -4.79 -13.18 -13.44
CA GLU A 60 -5.15 -11.76 -13.38
C GLU A 60 -6.44 -11.41 -14.09
N LYS A 61 -6.59 -11.90 -15.32
CA LYS A 61 -7.78 -11.66 -16.13
C LYS A 61 -8.90 -12.63 -15.77
N GLU A 62 -8.56 -13.86 -15.38
CA GLU A 62 -9.54 -14.87 -15.00
C GLU A 62 -10.30 -14.48 -13.73
N VAL A 63 -9.60 -14.05 -12.68
CA VAL A 63 -10.24 -13.64 -11.43
C VAL A 63 -11.06 -12.36 -11.60
N HIS A 64 -10.55 -11.36 -12.33
CA HIS A 64 -11.34 -10.15 -12.63
C HIS A 64 -12.56 -10.48 -13.49
N GLY A 65 -12.40 -11.29 -14.55
CA GLY A 65 -13.50 -11.75 -15.39
C GLY A 65 -14.56 -12.53 -14.59
N PHE A 66 -14.12 -13.36 -13.65
CA PHE A 66 -15.01 -14.05 -12.70
C PHE A 66 -15.78 -13.05 -11.82
N VAL A 67 -15.10 -12.08 -11.20
CA VAL A 67 -15.72 -11.04 -10.37
C VAL A 67 -16.82 -10.31 -11.14
N CYS A 68 -16.56 -9.84 -12.36
CA CYS A 68 -17.55 -9.15 -13.18
C CYS A 68 -18.69 -10.07 -13.63
N LYS A 69 -18.37 -11.30 -14.07
CA LYS A 69 -19.38 -12.24 -14.59
C LYS A 69 -20.43 -12.61 -13.55
N PHE A 70 -20.05 -12.67 -12.28
CA PHE A 70 -20.93 -13.04 -11.18
C PHE A 70 -21.42 -11.85 -10.34
N GLY A 71 -21.17 -10.61 -10.78
CA GLY A 71 -21.70 -9.39 -10.16
C GLY A 71 -21.02 -8.97 -8.85
N PHE A 72 -19.84 -9.54 -8.55
CA PHE A 72 -19.04 -9.17 -7.38
C PHE A 72 -18.30 -7.85 -7.58
N ASP A 73 -18.36 -7.26 -8.78
CA ASP A 73 -17.76 -5.98 -9.10
C ASP A 73 -18.44 -4.80 -8.39
N SER A 74 -19.63 -5.01 -7.82
CA SER A 74 -20.31 -4.04 -6.96
C SER A 74 -19.79 -4.03 -5.50
N ASP A 75 -19.05 -5.07 -5.09
CA ASP A 75 -18.52 -5.18 -3.73
C ASP A 75 -17.23 -4.37 -3.58
N SER A 76 -17.22 -3.43 -2.62
CA SER A 76 -16.10 -2.50 -2.41
C SER A 76 -14.82 -3.22 -1.96
N ALA A 77 -14.93 -4.26 -1.13
CA ALA A 77 -13.77 -5.02 -0.66
C ALA A 77 -13.15 -5.85 -1.79
N VAL A 78 -13.98 -6.40 -2.68
CA VAL A 78 -13.52 -7.10 -3.88
C VAL A 78 -12.81 -6.13 -4.83
N GLN A 79 -13.41 -4.97 -5.11
CA GLN A 79 -12.80 -3.95 -5.97
C GLN A 79 -11.49 -3.40 -5.40
N ALA A 80 -11.42 -3.08 -4.10
CA ALA A 80 -10.19 -2.63 -3.44
C ALA A 80 -9.08 -3.69 -3.55
N SER A 81 -9.43 -4.97 -3.39
CA SER A 81 -8.50 -6.08 -3.57
C SER A 81 -7.97 -6.16 -5.02
N LEU A 82 -8.84 -5.93 -6.01
CA LEU A 82 -8.44 -5.88 -7.43
C LEU A 82 -7.49 -4.72 -7.72
N VAL A 83 -7.69 -3.54 -7.11
CA VAL A 83 -6.74 -2.42 -7.24
C VAL A 83 -5.36 -2.85 -6.74
N HIS A 84 -5.26 -3.33 -5.50
CA HIS A 84 -3.98 -3.79 -4.95
C HIS A 84 -3.32 -4.88 -5.78
N PHE A 85 -4.12 -5.76 -6.35
CA PHE A 85 -3.66 -6.83 -7.21
C PHE A 85 -3.02 -6.30 -8.50
N TYR A 86 -3.71 -5.42 -9.23
CA TYR A 86 -3.16 -4.83 -10.46
C TYR A 86 -1.95 -3.92 -10.21
N LEU A 87 -1.88 -3.26 -9.06
CA LEU A 87 -0.69 -2.47 -8.68
C LEU A 87 0.55 -3.34 -8.45
N LYS A 88 0.37 -4.61 -8.07
CA LYS A 88 1.49 -5.56 -7.87
C LYS A 88 1.97 -6.19 -9.17
N SER A 89 1.11 -6.27 -10.20
CA SER A 89 1.45 -6.85 -11.49
C SER A 89 1.87 -5.82 -12.55
N ASP A 90 2.30 -4.63 -12.13
CA ASP A 90 2.65 -3.49 -13.00
C ASP A 90 1.52 -3.10 -13.97
N GLY A 91 0.27 -3.37 -13.60
CA GLY A 91 -0.94 -3.03 -14.35
C GLY A 91 -1.57 -1.71 -13.90
N ILE A 92 -0.79 -0.65 -13.67
CA ILE A 92 -1.27 0.59 -13.03
C ILE A 92 -2.46 1.23 -13.76
N GLY A 93 -2.50 1.14 -15.09
CA GLY A 93 -3.62 1.67 -15.88
C GLY A 93 -4.94 0.94 -15.61
N VAL A 94 -4.87 -0.40 -15.46
CA VAL A 94 -6.05 -1.19 -15.07
C VAL A 94 -6.42 -0.91 -13.62
N ALA A 95 -5.43 -0.82 -12.74
CA ALA A 95 -5.64 -0.46 -11.34
C ALA A 95 -6.36 0.88 -11.21
N ARG A 96 -5.94 1.92 -11.96
CA ARG A 96 -6.62 3.23 -12.01
C ARG A 96 -8.07 3.09 -12.45
N ASN A 97 -8.33 2.34 -13.51
CA ASN A 97 -9.68 2.16 -14.04
C ASN A 97 -10.62 1.46 -13.04
N VAL A 98 -10.10 0.49 -12.28
CA VAL A 98 -10.83 -0.17 -11.18
C VAL A 98 -11.05 0.82 -10.04
N PHE A 99 -10.01 1.55 -9.66
CA PHE A 99 -10.02 2.51 -8.55
C PHE A 99 -11.05 3.64 -8.72
N VAL A 100 -11.12 4.27 -9.90
CA VAL A 100 -12.08 5.36 -10.15
C VAL A 100 -13.53 4.91 -10.15
N ARG A 101 -13.79 3.60 -10.22
CA ARG A 101 -15.13 3.01 -10.11
C ARG A 101 -15.49 2.57 -8.70
N LEU A 102 -14.57 2.70 -7.74
CA LEU A 102 -14.87 2.39 -6.34
C LEU A 102 -16.01 3.29 -5.85
N PRO A 103 -17.03 2.73 -5.16
CA PRO A 103 -18.11 3.53 -4.61
C PRO A 103 -17.60 4.50 -3.53
N GLU A 104 -16.56 4.10 -2.80
CA GLU A 104 -15.90 4.89 -1.76
C GLU A 104 -14.39 4.68 -1.84
N TRP A 105 -13.64 5.78 -1.68
CA TRP A 105 -12.19 5.72 -1.58
C TRP A 105 -11.79 5.59 -0.10
N ASP A 106 -10.76 4.78 0.16
CA ASP A 106 -10.14 4.70 1.48
C ASP A 106 -8.65 5.08 1.42
N VAL A 107 -8.08 5.35 2.59
CA VAL A 107 -6.68 5.78 2.73
C VAL A 107 -5.71 4.70 2.22
N VAL A 108 -6.07 3.42 2.36
CA VAL A 108 -5.19 2.29 2.02
C VAL A 108 -5.04 2.16 0.51
N THR A 109 -6.16 2.21 -0.20
CA THR A 109 -6.21 2.07 -1.66
C THR A 109 -5.66 3.32 -2.34
N CYS A 110 -5.95 4.52 -1.81
CA CYS A 110 -5.32 5.76 -2.25
C CYS A 110 -3.80 5.69 -2.09
N GLY A 111 -3.32 5.34 -0.89
CA GLY A 111 -1.89 5.26 -0.57
C GLY A 111 -1.14 4.28 -1.45
N ALA A 112 -1.76 3.13 -1.78
CA ALA A 112 -1.18 2.16 -2.69
C ALA A 112 -1.05 2.71 -4.11
N LEU A 113 -2.10 3.34 -4.65
CA LEU A 113 -2.07 3.93 -6.00
C LEU A 113 -1.07 5.09 -6.10
N LEU A 114 -1.00 5.93 -5.05
CA LEU A 114 -0.03 7.03 -4.94
C LEU A 114 1.42 6.53 -4.94
N SER A 115 1.70 5.49 -4.15
CA SER A 115 3.04 4.89 -4.07
C SER A 115 3.44 4.27 -5.42
N ALA A 116 2.49 3.63 -6.11
CA ALA A 116 2.73 3.04 -7.43
C ALA A 116 3.05 4.12 -8.48
N TYR A 117 2.25 5.19 -8.56
CA TYR A 117 2.53 6.30 -9.47
C TYR A 117 3.86 6.98 -9.17
N ALA A 118 4.19 7.16 -7.88
CA ALA A 118 5.46 7.76 -7.49
C ALA A 118 6.65 6.91 -7.95
N ARG A 119 6.57 5.58 -7.79
CA ARG A 119 7.61 4.64 -8.22
C ARG A 119 7.76 4.56 -9.75
N GLU A 120 6.68 4.79 -10.50
CA GLU A 120 6.73 4.89 -11.96
C GLU A 120 7.13 6.30 -12.47
N GLY A 121 7.29 7.27 -11.57
CA GLY A 121 7.62 8.65 -11.93
C GLY A 121 6.44 9.44 -12.52
N CYS A 122 5.21 8.94 -12.39
CA CYS A 122 3.98 9.59 -12.87
C CYS A 122 3.54 10.71 -11.91
N VAL A 123 4.27 11.83 -11.91
CA VAL A 123 4.06 12.95 -10.98
C VAL A 123 2.65 13.53 -11.09
N SER A 124 2.17 13.77 -12.31
CA SER A 124 0.88 14.42 -12.55
C SER A 124 -0.28 13.60 -11.97
N GLU A 125 -0.30 12.30 -12.26
CA GLU A 125 -1.31 11.35 -11.82
C GLU A 125 -1.27 11.15 -10.31
N ALA A 126 -0.08 11.00 -9.73
CA ALA A 126 0.06 10.93 -8.28
C ALA A 126 -0.51 12.18 -7.59
N MET A 127 -0.17 13.37 -8.07
CA MET A 127 -0.64 14.61 -7.46
C MET A 127 -2.14 14.87 -7.67
N GLU A 128 -2.72 14.35 -8.76
CA GLU A 128 -4.17 14.35 -8.98
C GLU A 128 -4.88 13.52 -7.91
N ILE A 129 -4.46 12.26 -7.73
CA ILE A 129 -5.03 11.37 -6.70
C ILE A 129 -4.82 11.93 -5.29
N PHE A 130 -3.65 12.53 -5.02
CA PHE A 130 -3.32 13.09 -3.71
C PHE A 130 -4.26 14.24 -3.35
N LYS A 131 -4.51 15.15 -4.30
CA LYS A 131 -5.45 16.27 -4.11
C LYS A 131 -6.89 15.78 -3.99
N ALA A 132 -7.29 14.82 -4.82
CA ALA A 132 -8.63 14.24 -4.76
C ALA A 132 -8.89 13.58 -3.41
N MET A 133 -7.94 12.77 -2.91
CA MET A 133 -7.96 12.18 -1.57
C MET A 133 -8.21 13.25 -0.49
N GLN A 134 -7.42 14.34 -0.49
CA GLN A 134 -7.60 15.44 0.46
C GLN A 134 -8.97 16.12 0.33
N SER A 135 -9.49 16.31 -0.90
CA SER A 135 -10.81 16.92 -1.14
C SER A 135 -11.99 16.06 -0.66
N PHE A 136 -11.84 14.74 -0.64
CA PHE A 136 -12.81 13.80 -0.06
C PHE A 136 -12.69 13.68 1.46
N GLY A 137 -11.83 14.49 2.09
CA GLY A 137 -11.62 14.46 3.54
C GLY A 137 -10.76 13.29 4.03
N LEU A 138 -10.18 12.52 3.12
CA LEU A 138 -9.25 11.44 3.46
C LEU A 138 -7.88 12.06 3.75
N ARG A 139 -7.34 11.80 4.95
CA ARG A 139 -6.03 12.30 5.34
C ARG A 139 -4.93 11.28 4.99
N PRO A 140 -3.87 11.70 4.28
CA PRO A 140 -2.68 10.88 4.11
C PRO A 140 -2.13 10.47 5.48
N ASN A 141 -1.68 9.22 5.60
CA ASN A 141 -0.97 8.74 6.78
C ASN A 141 0.54 8.66 6.50
N LEU A 142 1.34 8.33 7.52
CA LEU A 142 2.80 8.20 7.38
C LEU A 142 3.19 7.23 6.24
N VAL A 143 2.49 6.10 6.11
CA VAL A 143 2.72 5.12 5.03
C VAL A 143 2.52 5.75 3.64
N THR A 144 1.50 6.60 3.47
CA THR A 144 1.22 7.30 2.21
C THR A 144 2.32 8.29 1.87
N TRP A 145 2.75 9.09 2.85
CA TRP A 145 3.84 10.06 2.69
C TRP A 145 5.15 9.37 2.31
N ASN A 146 5.54 8.34 3.07
CA ASN A 146 6.75 7.58 2.83
C ASN A 146 6.72 6.94 1.44
N GLY A 147 5.60 6.29 1.09
CA GLY A 147 5.44 5.65 -0.21
C GLY A 147 5.63 6.63 -1.38
N MET A 148 5.08 7.84 -1.28
CA MET A 148 5.28 8.87 -2.31
C MET A 148 6.71 9.43 -2.33
N ILE A 149 7.26 9.81 -1.18
CA ILE A 149 8.60 10.41 -1.08
C ILE A 149 9.66 9.43 -1.56
N THR A 150 9.62 8.19 -1.07
CA THR A 150 10.55 7.14 -1.49
C THR A 150 10.34 6.77 -2.95
N GLY A 151 9.10 6.64 -3.41
CA GLY A 151 8.80 6.31 -4.81
C GLY A 151 9.33 7.35 -5.78
N PHE A 152 9.12 8.65 -5.51
CA PHE A 152 9.63 9.72 -6.34
C PHE A 152 11.16 9.82 -6.34
N ASN A 153 11.79 9.61 -5.19
CA ASN A 153 13.25 9.52 -5.12
C ASN A 153 13.78 8.38 -6.01
N GLN A 154 13.18 7.19 -5.90
CA GLN A 154 13.59 6.01 -6.67
C GLN A 154 13.37 6.14 -8.18
N SER A 155 12.37 6.93 -8.60
CA SER A 155 12.11 7.23 -10.02
C SER A 155 12.88 8.44 -10.56
N GLY A 156 13.77 9.04 -9.76
CA GLY A 156 14.58 10.19 -10.14
C GLY A 156 13.86 11.54 -10.07
N GLN A 157 12.62 11.57 -9.57
CA GLN A 157 11.82 12.78 -9.32
C GLN A 157 12.20 13.38 -7.95
N CYS A 158 13.49 13.65 -7.75
CA CYS A 158 14.06 14.05 -6.47
C CYS A 158 13.46 15.38 -5.96
N ASN A 159 13.07 16.28 -6.87
CA ASN A 159 12.53 17.60 -6.49
C ASN A 159 11.13 17.44 -5.86
N GLU A 160 10.33 16.56 -6.43
CA GLU A 160 8.99 16.19 -5.99
C GLU A 160 9.07 15.52 -4.61
N ALA A 161 10.04 14.62 -4.40
CA ALA A 161 10.29 14.01 -3.09
C ALA A 161 10.60 15.06 -2.01
N VAL A 162 11.45 16.05 -2.33
CA VAL A 162 11.79 17.15 -1.40
C VAL A 162 10.58 18.07 -1.15
N VAL A 163 9.78 18.38 -2.16
CA VAL A 163 8.56 19.18 -2.01
C VAL A 163 7.56 18.48 -1.10
N LEU A 164 7.37 17.17 -1.28
CA LEU A 164 6.47 16.38 -0.43
C LEU A 164 6.97 16.27 1.01
N PHE A 165 8.28 16.12 1.23
CA PHE A 165 8.86 16.15 2.57
C PHE A 165 8.55 17.46 3.30
N LYS A 166 8.74 18.60 2.63
CA LYS A 166 8.39 19.91 3.20
C LYS A 166 6.90 20.01 3.50
N LYS A 167 6.06 19.49 2.61
CA LYS A 167 4.60 19.48 2.80
C LYS A 167 4.18 18.61 3.98
N MET A 168 4.70 17.39 4.09
CA MET A 168 4.51 16.47 5.22
C MET A 168 4.81 17.16 6.55
N HIS A 169 5.95 17.85 6.64
CA HIS A 169 6.34 18.58 7.84
C HIS A 169 5.38 19.75 8.14
N SER A 170 4.97 20.51 7.13
CA SER A 170 4.02 21.61 7.29
C SER A 170 2.62 21.16 7.71
N GLU A 171 2.24 19.92 7.39
CA GLU A 171 0.98 19.30 7.84
C GLU A 171 1.10 18.64 9.22
N GLY A 172 2.24 18.78 9.90
CA GLY A 172 2.46 18.32 11.27
C GLY A 172 2.87 16.85 11.41
N PHE A 173 3.22 16.18 10.30
CA PHE A 173 3.73 14.82 10.35
C PHE A 173 5.23 14.83 10.67
N GLN A 174 5.65 13.94 11.57
CA GLN A 174 7.07 13.74 11.86
C GLN A 174 7.67 12.75 10.86
N PRO A 175 8.71 13.15 10.11
CA PRO A 175 9.51 12.22 9.30
C PRO A 175 10.12 11.12 10.16
N ASP A 176 10.06 9.89 9.66
CA ASP A 176 10.76 8.73 10.22
C ASP A 176 12.06 8.43 9.47
N ASP A 177 12.78 7.38 9.89
CA ASP A 177 14.07 7.00 9.30
C ASP A 177 13.96 6.71 7.79
N ILE A 178 12.86 6.11 7.35
CA ILE A 178 12.58 5.83 5.93
C ILE A 178 12.46 7.12 5.14
N THR A 179 11.70 8.08 5.68
CA THR A 179 11.51 9.41 5.10
C THR A 179 12.84 10.13 4.97
N ILE A 180 13.59 10.19 6.08
CA ILE A 180 14.87 10.92 6.17
C ILE A 180 15.89 10.34 5.19
N SER A 181 16.06 9.02 5.16
CA SER A 181 16.99 8.35 4.25
C SER A 181 16.65 8.65 2.78
N SER A 182 15.36 8.58 2.42
CA SER A 182 14.90 8.86 1.06
C SER A 182 15.16 10.31 0.63
N VAL A 183 14.92 11.27 1.53
CA VAL A 183 15.11 12.69 1.24
C VAL A 183 16.59 13.08 1.19
N LEU A 184 17.43 12.51 2.07
CA LEU A 184 18.87 12.74 2.06
C LEU A 184 19.53 12.26 0.76
N SER A 185 19.07 11.13 0.21
CA SER A 185 19.46 10.68 -1.12
C SER A 185 19.06 11.71 -2.19
N ALA A 186 17.78 12.10 -2.21
CA ALA A 186 17.24 13.03 -3.20
C ALA A 186 17.96 14.39 -3.21
N VAL A 187 18.27 14.96 -2.03
CA VAL A 187 18.98 16.25 -1.93
C VAL A 187 20.46 16.16 -2.31
N GLY A 188 21.08 14.99 -2.14
CA GLY A 188 22.44 14.72 -2.63
C GLY A 188 22.48 14.77 -4.16
N ASP A 189 21.53 14.10 -4.80
CA ASP A 189 21.43 14.03 -6.27
C ASP A 189 21.10 15.39 -6.91
N LEU A 190 20.38 16.26 -6.19
CA LEU A 190 20.02 17.61 -6.65
C LEU A 190 21.03 18.70 -6.22
N GLU A 191 22.10 18.33 -5.51
CA GLU A 191 23.05 19.26 -4.88
C GLU A 191 22.36 20.35 -4.02
N MET A 192 21.19 20.04 -3.44
CA MET A 192 20.40 20.98 -2.63
C MET A 192 20.92 21.08 -1.20
N LEU A 193 22.17 21.55 -1.05
CA LEU A 193 22.91 21.61 0.22
C LEU A 193 22.13 22.29 1.36
N LYS A 194 21.33 23.33 1.08
CA LYS A 194 20.53 24.00 2.11
C LYS A 194 19.48 23.09 2.72
N VAL A 195 18.77 22.32 1.89
CA VAL A 195 17.74 21.38 2.38
C VAL A 195 18.41 20.18 3.03
N GLY A 196 19.50 19.67 2.45
CA GLY A 196 20.30 18.60 3.05
C GLY A 196 20.80 18.94 4.46
N ASN A 197 21.33 20.15 4.65
CA ASN A 197 21.75 20.63 5.97
C ASN A 197 20.58 20.76 6.95
N GLN A 198 19.41 21.22 6.50
CA GLN A 198 18.21 21.29 7.35
C GLN A 198 17.75 19.91 7.82
N VAL A 199 17.72 18.93 6.90
CA VAL A 199 17.36 17.54 7.22
C VAL A 199 18.39 16.93 8.17
N LEU A 200 19.68 17.13 7.92
CA LEU A 200 20.74 16.64 8.79
C LEU A 200 20.66 17.25 10.20
N CYS A 201 20.44 18.57 10.30
CA CYS A 201 20.23 19.23 11.59
C CYS A 201 19.00 18.69 12.33
N TYR A 202 17.90 18.37 11.62
CA TYR A 202 16.73 17.75 12.22
C TYR A 202 17.05 16.37 12.81
N VAL A 203 17.79 15.53 12.08
CA VAL A 203 18.22 14.20 12.54
C VAL A 203 19.15 14.29 13.75
N ILE A 204 20.12 15.20 13.73
CA ILE A 204 21.04 15.39 14.86
C ILE A 204 20.26 15.81 16.10
N LYS A 205 19.34 16.79 15.98
CA LYS A 205 18.50 17.22 17.10
C LYS A 205 17.62 16.10 17.63
N LEU A 206 17.06 15.26 16.76
CA LEU A 206 16.30 14.09 17.17
C LEU A 206 17.16 13.08 17.93
N GLY A 207 18.37 12.81 17.45
CA GLY A 207 19.32 11.91 18.12
C GLY A 207 19.76 12.44 19.48
N GLU A 208 19.97 13.76 19.62
CA GLU A 208 20.24 14.41 20.91
C GLU A 208 19.02 14.33 21.85
N LEU A 209 17.80 14.57 21.35
CA LEU A 209 16.57 14.42 22.13
C LEU A 209 16.36 12.98 22.62
N LEU A 210 16.57 11.98 21.76
CA LEU A 210 16.46 10.57 22.14
C LEU A 210 17.46 10.18 23.23
N ARG A 211 18.72 10.64 23.14
CA ARG A 211 19.71 10.44 24.19
C ARG A 211 19.30 11.07 25.51
N VAL A 212 18.72 12.28 25.49
CA VAL A 212 18.19 12.92 26.70
C VAL A 212 17.04 12.10 27.31
N PHE A 213 16.18 11.47 26.50
CA PHE A 213 15.15 10.58 27.04
C PHE A 213 15.72 9.26 27.58
N GLU A 214 16.76 8.69 26.95
CA GLU A 214 17.48 7.52 27.48
C GLU A 214 18.21 7.83 28.80
N GLU A 215 18.83 9.02 28.91
CA GLU A 215 19.46 9.50 30.15
C GLU A 215 18.42 9.73 31.28
N ILE A 216 17.21 10.20 30.94
CA ILE A 216 16.12 10.39 31.91
C ILE A 216 15.54 9.04 32.38
N ASP A 217 15.51 8.01 31.53
CA ASP A 217 15.06 6.67 31.95
C ASP A 217 16.11 5.95 32.83
N GLU A 218 17.41 6.29 32.73
CA GLU A 218 18.45 5.78 33.64
C GLU A 218 18.49 6.50 35.00
N GLU A 219 18.18 7.80 35.08
CA GLU A 219 18.14 8.54 36.36
C GLU A 219 16.91 8.22 37.25
N VAL A 220 15.93 7.45 36.75
CA VAL A 220 14.73 7.06 37.53
C VAL A 220 14.84 5.65 38.14
N ILE A 221 15.91 4.89 37.88
CA ILE A 221 16.08 3.53 38.45
C ILE A 221 16.96 3.48 39.71
N ASP A 222 17.58 4.59 40.16
CA ASP A 222 18.43 4.59 41.37
C ASP A 222 17.93 5.51 42.50
N VAL A 223 16.62 5.44 42.82
CA VAL A 223 16.08 5.89 44.11
C VAL A 223 14.96 4.96 44.59
N CYS A 224 15.31 3.72 44.95
CA CYS A 224 14.59 2.87 45.92
C CYS A 224 15.51 1.75 46.44
#